data_AF-A0A1B2DDW8-F1
#
_entry.id   AF-A0A1B2DDW8-F1
#
_cell.length_a   1.000
_cell.length_b   1.000
_cell.length_c   1.000
_cell.angle_alpha   90.00
_cell.angle_beta   90.00
_cell.angle_gamma   90.00
#
_symmetry.space_group_name_H-M   'P 1'
#
loop_
_entity.id
_entity.type
_entity.pdbx_description
1 polymer ?
#
loop_
_entity_poly.entity_id
_entity_poly.type
_entity_poly.pdbx_seq_one_letter_code
_entity_poly.pdbx_strand_id
1 'polypeptide(L)'
;MKFKSIISFIVLISMLVASSSVYATAPIVKENIIPSQTQEIYSQEGELIALRTLSMQSDTEINKEGTAIKLTQTIQYEFSSPEFEAKYKSEYENTSYVEHYFVNKNNEIYHDDVKMTDEELKQEISITPNPTSSLKLSTLSNDTNGIPAICHYYGDYSTYTMACYDRMNFENAPGGNNIKKTSSIQNVYAVRAMNTIDIFYGDYKAFQGAKVAFSSAALTAIFTIETVILAIAAGGGAAIAGVTAITYYNICNGDLEKAYGYLKQI
;
A
#
# COMPACT_ATOMS: atom_id res chain seq x y z
N MET A 1 17.76 -3.83 -27.13
CA MET A 1 16.68 -2.84 -26.95
C MET A 1 17.11 -1.80 -25.94
N LYS A 2 16.97 -0.51 -26.26
CA LYS A 2 17.40 0.60 -25.41
C LYS A 2 16.28 0.91 -24.40
N PHE A 3 16.52 0.65 -23.12
CA PHE A 3 15.63 1.09 -22.04
C PHE A 3 15.69 2.61 -21.95
N LYS A 4 14.60 3.29 -22.32
CA LYS A 4 14.43 4.72 -22.05
C LYS A 4 13.98 4.84 -20.59
N SER A 5 14.87 5.37 -19.77
CA SER A 5 14.55 5.92 -18.45
C SER A 5 13.51 7.02 -18.63
N ILE A 6 12.30 6.83 -18.10
CA ILE A 6 11.29 7.88 -18.01
C ILE A 6 11.36 8.41 -16.58
N ILE A 7 12.15 9.47 -16.43
CA ILE A 7 12.14 10.36 -15.28
C ILE A 7 10.85 11.17 -15.40
N SER A 8 9.86 10.92 -14.53
CA SER A 8 8.63 11.71 -14.50
C SER A 8 8.87 13.07 -13.83
N PHE A 9 8.33 14.09 -14.49
CA PHE A 9 8.48 15.52 -14.25
C PHE A 9 7.72 15.95 -12.98
N ILE A 10 8.36 16.71 -12.10
CA ILE A 10 7.72 17.35 -10.94
C ILE A 10 7.01 18.61 -11.42
N VAL A 11 5.69 18.67 -11.28
CA VAL A 11 4.94 19.94 -11.35
C VAL A 11 4.36 20.21 -9.97
N LEU A 12 5.09 21.00 -9.19
CA LEU A 12 4.66 21.53 -7.91
C LEU A 12 3.84 22.81 -8.18
N ILE A 13 2.52 22.75 -8.13
CA ILE A 13 1.68 23.96 -8.11
C ILE A 13 1.49 24.35 -6.65
N SER A 14 2.48 25.05 -6.09
CA SER A 14 2.35 25.73 -4.81
C SER A 14 1.64 27.07 -5.02
N MET A 15 0.31 27.11 -4.85
CA MET A 15 -0.41 28.37 -4.73
C MET A 15 -0.31 28.90 -3.29
N LEU A 16 0.55 29.90 -3.12
CA LEU A 16 0.52 30.85 -2.02
C LEU A 16 -0.80 31.63 -2.08
N VAL A 17 -1.55 31.66 -0.97
CA VAL A 17 -2.53 32.73 -0.75
C VAL A 17 -2.33 33.30 0.64
N ALA A 18 -1.80 34.53 0.68
CA ALA A 18 -1.67 35.33 1.87
C ALA A 18 -2.97 36.13 2.13
N SER A 19 -3.48 35.95 3.35
CA SER A 19 -4.17 36.90 4.25
C SER A 19 -5.48 37.62 3.85
N SER A 20 -6.50 37.25 4.64
CA SER A 20 -7.52 38.06 5.36
C SER A 20 -8.62 38.82 4.61
N SER A 21 -9.87 38.36 4.78
CA SER A 21 -11.00 39.21 5.21
C SER A 21 -12.13 38.35 5.78
N VAL A 22 -12.86 38.93 6.74
CA VAL A 22 -13.98 38.34 7.49
C VAL A 22 -15.20 38.19 6.57
N TYR A 23 -15.32 37.06 5.90
CA TYR A 23 -16.54 36.59 5.21
C TYR A 23 -16.59 35.07 5.39
N ALA A 24 -17.78 34.45 5.26
CA ALA A 24 -17.91 33.01 5.28
C ALA A 24 -16.91 32.41 4.29
N THR A 25 -15.80 31.88 4.80
CA THR A 25 -14.73 31.32 3.99
C THR A 25 -15.34 30.15 3.24
N ALA A 26 -15.44 30.30 1.92
CA ALA A 26 -15.72 29.17 1.05
C ALA A 26 -14.72 28.07 1.39
N PRO A 27 -15.15 26.80 1.41
CA PRO A 27 -14.25 25.71 1.73
C PRO A 27 -13.04 25.74 0.80
N ILE A 28 -11.85 25.57 1.36
CA ILE A 28 -10.62 25.49 0.57
C ILE A 28 -10.50 24.05 0.10
N VAL A 29 -10.62 23.85 -1.21
CA VAL A 29 -10.40 22.54 -1.85
C VAL A 29 -8.96 22.47 -2.34
N LYS A 30 -8.21 21.45 -1.92
CA LYS A 30 -6.91 21.11 -2.49
C LYS A 30 -6.96 19.72 -3.07
N GLU A 31 -6.51 19.60 -4.32
CA GLU A 31 -6.39 18.33 -5.03
C GLU A 31 -4.90 17.99 -5.16
N ASN A 32 -4.54 16.78 -4.73
CA ASN A 32 -3.21 16.21 -4.93
C ASN A 32 -3.33 15.01 -5.87
N ILE A 33 -2.83 15.15 -7.08
CA ILE A 33 -2.69 14.05 -8.04
C ILE A 33 -1.28 13.48 -7.89
N ILE A 34 -1.18 12.21 -7.55
CA ILE A 34 0.10 11.52 -7.40
C ILE A 34 0.39 10.81 -8.72
N PRO A 35 1.62 10.94 -9.28
CA PRO A 35 1.98 10.26 -10.51
C PRO A 35 1.66 8.77 -10.43
N SER A 36 1.03 8.26 -11.48
CA SER A 36 0.70 6.85 -11.54
C SER A 36 1.98 6.00 -11.56
N GLN A 37 1.89 4.82 -10.96
CA GLN A 37 2.96 3.84 -10.95
C GLN A 37 2.55 2.62 -11.75
N THR A 38 3.44 2.16 -12.63
CA THR A 38 3.19 0.96 -13.44
C THR A 38 4.15 -0.14 -13.01
N GLN A 39 3.59 -1.33 -12.82
CA GLN A 39 4.31 -2.55 -12.46
C GLN A 39 4.01 -3.64 -13.49
N GLU A 40 5.04 -4.39 -13.87
CA GLU A 40 4.90 -5.56 -14.73
C GLU A 40 4.55 -6.80 -13.89
N ILE A 41 3.58 -7.58 -14.36
CA ILE A 41 3.18 -8.87 -13.77
C ILE A 41 3.62 -9.98 -14.71
N TYR A 42 4.37 -10.95 -14.18
CA TYR A 42 4.94 -12.05 -14.95
C TYR A 42 4.32 -13.40 -14.57
N SER A 43 4.34 -14.36 -15.51
CA SER A 43 4.05 -15.76 -15.24
C SER A 43 5.23 -16.46 -14.56
N GLN A 44 5.03 -17.70 -14.11
CA GLN A 44 6.10 -18.51 -13.53
C GLN A 44 7.19 -18.87 -14.55
N GLU A 45 6.84 -18.91 -15.84
CA GLU A 45 7.73 -19.10 -16.96
C GLU A 45 8.47 -17.81 -17.37
N GLY A 46 8.16 -16.68 -16.72
CA GLY A 46 8.78 -15.38 -16.97
C GLY A 46 8.15 -14.60 -18.13
N GLU A 47 6.94 -14.97 -18.57
CA GLU A 47 6.22 -14.24 -19.60
C GLU A 47 5.46 -13.06 -19.00
N LEU A 48 5.52 -11.88 -19.62
CA LEU A 48 4.74 -10.72 -19.16
C LEU A 48 3.24 -11.01 -19.35
N ILE A 49 2.47 -11.04 -18.27
CA ILE A 49 1.02 -11.25 -18.26
C ILE A 49 0.29 -9.93 -18.46
N ALA A 50 0.60 -8.92 -17.64
CA ALA A 50 -0.10 -7.65 -17.63
C ALA A 50 0.78 -6.52 -17.08
N LEU A 51 0.42 -5.29 -17.44
CA LEU A 51 0.86 -4.08 -16.77
C LEU A 51 -0.21 -3.65 -15.77
N ARG A 52 0.17 -3.49 -14.51
CA ARG A 52 -0.67 -2.93 -13.46
C ARG A 52 -0.33 -1.46 -13.27
N THR A 53 -1.28 -0.58 -13.52
CA THR A 53 -1.16 0.86 -13.29
C THR A 53 -1.97 1.26 -12.06
N LEU A 54 -1.29 1.82 -11.07
CA LEU A 54 -1.86 2.40 -9.86
C LEU A 54 -1.93 3.92 -10.00
N SER A 55 -3.13 4.49 -9.86
CA SER A 55 -3.36 5.94 -9.79
C SER A 55 -3.92 6.30 -8.43
N MET A 56 -3.39 7.37 -7.83
CA MET A 56 -3.80 7.86 -6.51
C MET A 56 -4.14 9.34 -6.57
N GLN A 57 -5.25 9.70 -5.95
CA GLN A 57 -5.72 11.06 -5.82
C GLN A 57 -6.17 11.32 -4.39
N SER A 58 -5.88 12.51 -3.88
CA SER A 58 -6.44 13.00 -2.63
C SER A 58 -7.10 14.36 -2.84
N ASP A 59 -8.38 14.43 -2.49
CA ASP A 59 -9.12 15.68 -2.42
C ASP A 59 -9.28 16.06 -0.94
N THR A 60 -8.89 17.27 -0.57
CA THR A 60 -9.04 17.79 0.78
C THR A 60 -9.92 19.03 0.77
N GLU A 61 -10.94 19.06 1.63
CA GLU A 61 -11.85 20.18 1.79
C GLU A 61 -11.78 20.71 3.22
N ILE A 62 -11.32 21.94 3.39
CA ILE A 62 -11.19 22.58 4.70
C ILE A 62 -12.38 23.49 4.95
N ASN A 63 -13.13 23.21 6.02
CA ASN A 63 -14.32 23.97 6.41
C ASN A 63 -14.28 24.38 7.90
N LYS A 64 -15.41 24.88 8.42
CA LYS A 64 -15.50 25.34 9.82
C LYS A 64 -15.56 24.20 10.84
N GLU A 65 -15.83 22.98 10.43
CA GLU A 65 -15.97 21.81 11.30
C GLU A 65 -14.65 21.03 11.38
N GLY A 66 -13.87 21.05 10.30
CA GLY A 66 -12.59 20.36 10.19
C GLY A 66 -12.08 20.29 8.75
N THR A 67 -11.28 19.27 8.48
CA THR A 67 -10.79 18.92 7.15
C THR A 67 -11.37 17.58 6.72
N ALA A 68 -12.17 17.57 5.66
CA ALA A 68 -12.58 16.35 4.97
C ALA A 68 -11.49 15.94 3.97
N ILE A 69 -11.22 14.64 3.89
CA ILE A 69 -10.21 14.04 3.03
C ILE A 69 -10.88 12.90 2.29
N LYS A 70 -10.80 12.91 0.97
CA LYS A 70 -11.22 11.82 0.11
C LYS A 70 -9.98 11.24 -0.56
N LEU A 71 -9.67 9.98 -0.32
CA LEU A 71 -8.60 9.26 -1.00
C LEU A 71 -9.23 8.39 -2.09
N THR A 72 -8.82 8.57 -3.32
CA THR A 72 -9.25 7.74 -4.45
C THR A 72 -8.06 6.95 -4.98
N GLN A 73 -8.19 5.64 -4.93
CA GLN A 73 -7.24 4.69 -5.49
C GLN A 73 -7.87 4.02 -6.71
N THR A 74 -7.11 3.91 -7.80
CA THR A 74 -7.54 3.16 -8.98
C THR A 74 -6.43 2.21 -9.42
N ILE A 75 -6.75 0.93 -9.58
CA ILE A 75 -5.88 -0.09 -10.15
C ILE A 75 -6.44 -0.48 -11.51
N GLN A 76 -5.59 -0.38 -12.54
CA GLN A 76 -5.91 -0.78 -13.90
C GLN A 76 -4.94 -1.84 -14.38
N TYR A 77 -5.44 -2.86 -15.06
CA TYR A 77 -4.65 -3.92 -15.68
C TYR A 77 -4.76 -3.83 -17.20
N GLU A 78 -3.60 -3.84 -17.86
CA GLU A 78 -3.47 -3.95 -19.31
C GLU A 78 -2.79 -5.27 -19.62
N PHE A 79 -3.53 -6.24 -20.15
CA PHE A 79 -3.00 -7.56 -20.51
C PHE A 79 -2.09 -7.46 -21.73
N SER A 80 -0.98 -8.17 -21.71
CA SER A 80 -0.01 -8.18 -22.82
C SER A 80 -0.52 -8.94 -24.05
N SER A 81 -1.51 -9.82 -23.88
CA SER A 81 -2.15 -10.57 -24.96
C SER A 81 -3.61 -10.93 -24.64
N PRO A 82 -4.47 -11.18 -25.66
CA PRO A 82 -5.83 -11.65 -25.45
C PRO A 82 -5.91 -13.04 -24.78
N GLU A 83 -4.89 -13.88 -24.96
CA GLU A 83 -4.81 -15.19 -24.30
C GLU A 83 -4.68 -15.03 -22.78
N PHE A 84 -3.81 -14.12 -22.34
CA PHE A 84 -3.64 -13.83 -20.91
C PHE A 84 -4.84 -13.13 -20.32
N GLU A 85 -5.51 -12.23 -21.06
CA GLU A 85 -6.78 -11.67 -20.61
C GLU A 85 -7.81 -12.79 -20.39
N ALA A 86 -8.03 -13.67 -21.37
CA ALA A 86 -8.99 -14.76 -21.24
C ALA A 86 -8.70 -15.68 -20.04
N LYS A 87 -7.41 -15.88 -19.70
CA LYS A 87 -6.96 -16.74 -18.61
C LYS A 87 -7.01 -16.07 -17.24
N TYR A 88 -6.68 -14.78 -17.13
CA TYR A 88 -6.41 -14.11 -15.85
C TYR A 88 -7.33 -12.93 -15.53
N LYS A 89 -8.28 -12.57 -16.41
CA LYS A 89 -9.19 -11.43 -16.21
C LYS A 89 -9.95 -11.47 -14.89
N SER A 90 -10.43 -12.63 -14.47
CA SER A 90 -11.13 -12.80 -13.18
C SER A 90 -10.23 -12.60 -11.95
N GLU A 91 -8.91 -12.66 -12.13
CA GLU A 91 -7.92 -12.50 -11.07
C GLU A 91 -7.40 -11.06 -10.99
N TYR A 92 -7.30 -10.40 -12.14
CA TYR A 92 -6.77 -9.04 -12.30
C TYR A 92 -7.84 -8.11 -12.88
N GLU A 93 -8.84 -7.81 -12.07
CA GLU A 93 -9.91 -6.88 -12.43
C GLU A 93 -9.53 -5.44 -12.09
N ASN A 94 -9.96 -4.51 -12.92
CA ASN A 94 -9.82 -3.09 -12.63
C ASN A 94 -10.67 -2.75 -11.40
N THR A 95 -10.06 -2.10 -10.41
CA THR A 95 -10.74 -1.75 -9.16
C THR A 95 -10.53 -0.28 -8.84
N SER A 96 -11.53 0.35 -8.24
CA SER A 96 -11.41 1.67 -7.64
C SER A 96 -11.92 1.62 -6.21
N TYR A 97 -11.13 2.17 -5.29
CA TYR A 97 -11.46 2.29 -3.87
C TYR A 97 -11.48 3.77 -3.52
N VAL A 98 -12.48 4.15 -2.73
CA VAL A 98 -12.62 5.50 -2.21
C VAL A 98 -12.73 5.40 -0.71
N GLU A 99 -11.83 6.07 -0.01
CA GLU A 99 -11.86 6.19 1.46
C GLU A 99 -12.16 7.63 1.85
N HIS A 100 -12.94 7.80 2.92
CA HIS A 100 -13.30 9.09 3.47
C HIS A 100 -12.75 9.23 4.88
N TYR A 101 -11.94 10.26 5.10
CA TYR A 101 -11.51 10.66 6.42
C TYR A 101 -12.00 12.06 6.74
N PHE A 102 -12.27 12.32 8.01
CA PHE A 102 -12.54 13.66 8.50
C PHE A 102 -11.73 13.92 9.77
N VAL A 103 -11.01 15.04 9.79
CA VAL A 103 -10.26 15.49 10.96
C VAL A 103 -10.94 16.73 11.50
N ASN A 104 -11.53 16.64 12.69
CA ASN A 104 -12.19 17.79 13.29
C ASN A 104 -11.18 18.77 13.91
N LYS A 105 -11.68 19.91 14.42
CA LYS A 105 -10.84 20.93 15.07
C LYS A 105 -10.07 20.48 16.31
N ASN A 106 -10.45 19.38 16.92
CA ASN A 106 -9.79 18.79 18.08
C ASN A 106 -8.79 17.69 17.68
N ASN A 107 -8.49 17.55 16.39
CA ASN A 107 -7.69 16.48 15.80
C ASN A 107 -8.27 15.07 16.02
N GLU A 108 -9.58 14.96 16.29
CA GLU A 108 -10.24 13.66 16.28
C GLU A 108 -10.46 13.22 14.84
N ILE A 109 -10.10 11.97 14.56
CA ILE A 109 -10.14 11.40 13.22
C ILE A 109 -11.35 10.48 13.11
N TYR A 110 -12.07 10.63 12.00
CA TYR A 110 -13.22 9.82 11.63
C TYR A 110 -12.91 9.14 10.30
N HIS A 111 -13.25 7.86 10.17
CA HIS A 111 -13.19 7.10 8.93
C HIS A 111 -14.62 6.66 8.59
N ASP A 112 -15.13 7.04 7.41
CA ASP A 112 -16.52 6.81 6.99
C ASP A 112 -17.56 7.21 8.08
N ASP A 113 -17.42 8.44 8.61
CA ASP A 113 -18.25 9.01 9.69
C ASP A 113 -18.17 8.32 11.06
N VAL A 114 -17.33 7.30 11.21
CA VAL A 114 -17.07 6.62 12.49
C VAL A 114 -15.78 7.13 13.10
N LYS A 115 -15.84 7.60 14.35
CA LYS A 115 -14.63 8.03 15.09
C LYS A 115 -13.68 6.85 15.26
N MET A 116 -12.44 7.01 14.80
CA MET A 116 -11.40 6.01 14.98
C MET A 116 -11.00 5.90 16.45
N THR A 117 -10.76 4.67 16.90
CA THR A 117 -10.30 4.34 18.25
C THR A 117 -8.82 4.62 18.41
N ASP A 118 -8.36 4.75 19.66
CA ASP A 118 -6.95 4.92 19.98
C ASP A 118 -6.12 3.73 19.46
N GLU A 119 -6.65 2.51 19.51
CA GLU A 119 -5.99 1.32 18.98
C GLU A 119 -5.83 1.33 17.46
N GLU A 120 -6.80 1.88 16.72
CA GLU A 120 -6.72 2.05 15.27
C GLU A 120 -5.74 3.16 14.88
N LEU A 121 -5.71 4.25 15.66
CA LEU A 121 -4.86 5.41 15.42
C LEU A 121 -3.40 5.16 15.81
N LYS A 122 -3.22 4.46 16.93
CA LYS A 122 -1.95 4.05 17.51
C LYS A 122 -1.78 2.56 17.33
N GLN A 123 -1.90 2.06 16.10
CA GLN A 123 -1.36 0.75 15.75
C GLN A 123 0.17 0.75 15.98
N GLU A 124 0.60 0.82 17.23
CA GLU A 124 1.94 0.60 17.76
C GLU A 124 2.05 -0.89 18.04
N ILE A 125 3.06 -1.53 17.45
CA ILE A 125 3.32 -2.96 17.64
C ILE A 125 3.87 -3.20 19.06
N SER A 126 3.54 -4.35 19.66
CA SER A 126 4.44 -4.98 20.63
C SER A 126 5.75 -5.40 19.93
N ILE A 127 6.72 -4.49 19.85
CA ILE A 127 8.07 -4.77 19.31
C ILE A 127 8.98 -5.21 20.45
N THR A 128 9.52 -6.42 20.37
CA THR A 128 10.72 -6.79 21.14
C THR A 128 11.95 -6.38 20.30
N PRO A 129 12.91 -5.59 20.81
CA PRO A 129 13.99 -5.04 20.00
C PRO A 129 15.12 -6.06 19.79
N ASN A 130 15.70 -6.16 18.57
CA ASN A 130 17.16 -6.27 18.37
C ASN A 130 17.61 -6.18 16.89
N PRO A 131 18.91 -5.98 16.59
CA PRO A 131 19.34 -5.00 15.61
C PRO A 131 19.97 -5.63 14.35
N THR A 132 20.00 -4.82 13.28
CA THR A 132 20.97 -4.86 12.16
C THR A 132 21.36 -6.23 11.58
N SER A 133 20.92 -6.53 10.36
CA SER A 133 21.66 -7.47 9.48
C SER A 133 21.38 -7.23 8.00
N SER A 134 22.47 -7.12 7.26
CA SER A 134 22.57 -6.91 5.81
C SER A 134 22.06 -8.07 4.97
N LEU A 135 21.54 -7.73 3.78
CA LEU A 135 21.29 -8.59 2.61
C LEU A 135 22.19 -9.85 2.54
N LYS A 136 21.58 -11.05 2.63
CA LYS A 136 21.96 -12.23 1.83
C LYS A 136 20.73 -13.11 1.56
N LEU A 137 20.49 -13.36 0.28
CA LEU A 137 19.47 -14.24 -0.27
C LEU A 137 19.92 -15.71 -0.07
N SER A 138 19.68 -16.28 1.09
CA SER A 138 19.58 -17.73 1.37
C SER A 138 19.48 -17.96 2.88
N THR A 139 18.55 -18.82 3.30
CA THR A 139 18.24 -19.20 4.70
C THR A 139 17.44 -18.19 5.54
N LEU A 140 16.24 -17.84 5.08
CA LEU A 140 15.25 -17.08 5.86
C LEU A 140 14.37 -18.03 6.68
N SER A 141 14.70 -18.24 7.96
CA SER A 141 13.77 -18.88 8.90
C SER A 141 13.57 -18.13 10.23
N ASN A 142 14.25 -17.00 10.47
CA ASN A 142 14.15 -16.27 11.74
C ASN A 142 14.18 -14.72 11.59
N ASP A 143 13.71 -14.16 10.47
CA ASP A 143 13.52 -12.70 10.38
C ASP A 143 12.22 -12.31 11.08
N THR A 144 12.33 -11.57 12.18
CA THR A 144 11.18 -11.10 12.98
C THR A 144 10.53 -9.83 12.45
N ASN A 145 11.17 -9.12 11.50
CA ASN A 145 10.63 -7.92 10.86
C ASN A 145 11.07 -7.86 9.39
N GLY A 146 10.13 -7.97 8.45
CA GLY A 146 10.39 -7.93 7.00
C GLY A 146 9.39 -8.75 6.20
N ILE A 147 9.50 -8.71 4.87
CA ILE A 147 8.62 -9.47 3.96
C ILE A 147 8.57 -10.96 4.33
N PRO A 148 9.70 -11.63 4.65
CA PRO A 148 9.67 -13.03 5.09
C PRO A 148 8.92 -13.26 6.41
N ALA A 149 8.80 -12.26 7.27
CA ALA A 149 8.02 -12.38 8.51
C ALA A 149 6.51 -12.41 8.24
N ILE A 150 6.06 -11.76 7.16
CA ILE A 150 4.63 -11.54 6.87
C ILE A 150 4.11 -12.56 5.85
N CYS A 151 4.80 -12.74 4.72
CA CYS A 151 4.33 -13.64 3.68
C CYS A 151 5.48 -14.07 2.76
N HIS A 152 5.67 -15.37 2.58
CA HIS A 152 6.80 -15.93 1.84
C HIS A 152 6.54 -17.35 1.34
N TYR A 153 7.38 -17.80 0.43
CA TYR A 153 7.46 -19.20 0.02
C TYR A 153 8.91 -19.65 -0.20
N TYR A 154 9.16 -20.95 -0.06
CA TYR A 154 10.43 -21.60 -0.35
C TYR A 154 10.19 -23.03 -0.86
N GLY A 155 11.04 -23.53 -1.75
CA GLY A 155 10.82 -24.83 -2.38
C GLY A 155 11.91 -25.22 -3.36
N ASP A 156 11.68 -26.33 -4.06
CA ASP A 156 12.65 -26.99 -4.94
C ASP A 156 12.19 -27.09 -6.40
N TYR A 157 11.44 -26.09 -6.88
CA TYR A 157 10.85 -26.02 -8.24
C TYR A 157 9.79 -27.09 -8.55
N SER A 158 9.54 -28.02 -7.62
CA SER A 158 8.49 -29.03 -7.77
C SER A 158 7.46 -28.95 -6.65
N THR A 159 7.93 -28.67 -5.42
CA THR A 159 7.10 -28.49 -4.23
C THR A 159 7.55 -27.23 -3.49
N TYR A 160 6.57 -26.43 -3.07
CA TYR A 160 6.80 -25.20 -2.32
C TYR A 160 6.05 -25.24 -0.99
N THR A 161 6.72 -24.73 0.05
CA THR A 161 6.08 -24.38 1.32
C THR A 161 5.86 -22.88 1.35
N MET A 162 4.62 -22.48 1.55
CA MET A 162 4.15 -21.10 1.62
C MET A 162 3.65 -20.81 3.03
N ALA A 163 3.94 -19.63 3.55
CA ALA A 163 3.41 -19.13 4.81
C ALA A 163 3.00 -17.68 4.65
N CYS A 164 1.83 -17.31 5.19
CA CYS A 164 1.30 -15.96 5.07
C CYS A 164 0.44 -15.59 6.27
N TYR A 165 0.50 -14.34 6.68
CA TYR A 165 -0.50 -13.70 7.52
C TYR A 165 -1.61 -13.09 6.65
N ASP A 166 -2.83 -12.99 7.17
CA ASP A 166 -3.95 -12.40 6.43
C ASP A 166 -3.88 -10.87 6.34
N ARG A 167 -3.02 -10.22 7.15
CA ARG A 167 -2.76 -8.78 7.11
C ARG A 167 -1.41 -8.41 7.73
N MET A 168 -1.04 -7.14 7.59
CA MET A 168 0.02 -6.48 8.32
C MET A 168 -0.52 -5.21 8.98
N ASN A 169 0.16 -4.74 10.03
CA ASN A 169 -0.12 -3.41 10.58
C ASN A 169 0.69 -2.33 9.89
N PHE A 170 0.34 -1.08 10.20
CA PHE A 170 0.92 0.10 9.56
C PHE A 170 2.43 0.29 9.83
N GLU A 171 2.98 -0.39 10.82
CA GLU A 171 4.42 -0.35 11.14
C GLU A 171 5.25 -1.40 10.39
N ASN A 172 4.63 -2.25 9.55
CA ASN A 172 5.23 -3.37 8.82
C ASN A 172 5.45 -4.67 9.61
N ALA A 173 4.68 -4.92 10.66
CA ALA A 173 4.69 -6.22 11.32
C ALA A 173 3.50 -7.10 10.90
N PRO A 174 3.64 -8.43 11.01
CA PRO A 174 2.55 -9.35 10.75
C PRO A 174 1.35 -9.08 11.66
N GLY A 175 0.15 -9.23 11.13
CA GLY A 175 -1.10 -9.06 11.87
C GLY A 175 -2.14 -10.12 11.52
N GLY A 176 -3.14 -10.25 12.38
CA GLY A 176 -4.25 -11.20 12.17
C GLY A 176 -3.82 -12.68 12.23
N ASN A 177 -4.44 -13.52 11.40
CA ASN A 177 -4.21 -14.98 11.43
C ASN A 177 -3.09 -15.38 10.48
N ASN A 178 -2.41 -16.48 10.79
CA ASN A 178 -1.39 -17.07 9.93
C ASN A 178 -1.82 -18.41 9.35
N ILE A 179 -1.28 -18.77 8.18
CA ILE A 179 -1.44 -20.07 7.55
C ILE A 179 -0.10 -20.52 6.96
N LYS A 180 0.15 -21.83 7.00
CA LYS A 180 1.32 -22.46 6.39
C LYS A 180 0.89 -23.73 5.65
N LYS A 181 1.27 -23.86 4.38
CA LYS A 181 0.90 -24.97 3.51
C LYS A 181 2.07 -25.38 2.64
N THR A 182 2.14 -26.67 2.31
CA THR A 182 3.12 -27.21 1.37
C THR A 182 2.36 -27.89 0.24
N SER A 183 2.67 -27.54 -1.01
CA SER A 183 1.99 -28.09 -2.18
C SER A 183 2.93 -28.16 -3.39
N SER A 184 2.60 -29.05 -4.33
CA SER A 184 3.22 -29.05 -5.65
C SER A 184 2.82 -27.81 -6.44
N ILE A 185 3.72 -27.35 -7.31
CA ILE A 185 3.47 -26.28 -8.28
C ILE A 185 2.40 -26.63 -9.33
N GLN A 186 2.02 -27.91 -9.45
CA GLN A 186 0.89 -28.32 -10.28
C GLN A 186 -0.48 -27.92 -9.69
N ASN A 187 -0.53 -27.57 -8.39
CA ASN A 187 -1.75 -27.03 -7.79
C ASN A 187 -1.92 -25.56 -8.20
N VAL A 188 -3.01 -25.27 -8.91
CA VAL A 188 -3.34 -23.92 -9.38
C VAL A 188 -3.40 -22.88 -8.25
N TYR A 189 -3.86 -23.25 -7.05
CA TYR A 189 -3.90 -22.34 -5.91
C TYR A 189 -2.52 -22.06 -5.32
N ALA A 190 -1.59 -23.01 -5.41
CA ALA A 190 -0.20 -22.78 -5.03
C ALA A 190 0.48 -21.77 -5.97
N VAL A 191 0.28 -21.93 -7.29
CA VAL A 191 0.80 -20.99 -8.30
C VAL A 191 0.25 -19.58 -8.08
N ARG A 192 -1.06 -19.46 -7.88
CA ARG A 192 -1.71 -18.18 -7.62
C ARG A 192 -1.21 -17.53 -6.33
N ALA A 193 -1.10 -18.30 -5.24
CA ALA A 193 -0.54 -17.80 -3.99
C ALA A 193 0.88 -17.26 -4.18
N MET A 194 1.76 -17.98 -4.88
CA MET A 194 3.13 -17.53 -5.16
C MET A 194 3.15 -16.22 -5.96
N ASN A 195 2.37 -16.11 -7.03
CA ASN A 195 2.30 -14.88 -7.82
C ASN A 195 1.80 -13.69 -7.00
N THR A 196 0.78 -13.88 -6.14
CA THR A 196 0.30 -12.83 -5.25
C THR A 196 1.34 -12.44 -4.20
N ILE A 197 2.12 -13.40 -3.69
CA ILE A 197 3.24 -13.11 -2.77
C ILE A 197 4.31 -12.24 -3.46
N ASP A 198 4.60 -12.49 -4.74
CA ASP A 198 5.58 -11.70 -5.50
C ASP A 198 5.07 -10.27 -5.78
N ILE A 199 3.78 -10.10 -6.07
CA ILE A 199 3.14 -8.78 -6.19
C ILE A 199 3.23 -8.03 -4.86
N PHE A 200 2.82 -8.67 -3.76
CA PHE A 200 2.93 -8.13 -2.40
C PHE A 200 4.37 -7.67 -2.08
N TYR A 201 5.38 -8.44 -2.49
CA TYR A 201 6.78 -8.06 -2.28
C TYR A 201 7.13 -6.72 -2.94
N GLY A 202 6.62 -6.46 -4.14
CA GLY A 202 6.78 -5.19 -4.84
C GLY A 202 6.08 -4.05 -4.11
N ASP A 203 4.82 -4.26 -3.72
CA ASP A 203 4.00 -3.25 -3.06
C ASP A 203 4.50 -2.92 -1.65
N TYR A 204 5.00 -3.91 -0.91
CA TYR A 204 5.64 -3.71 0.39
C TYR A 204 6.87 -2.82 0.28
N LYS A 205 7.70 -2.97 -0.76
CA LYS A 205 8.84 -2.08 -0.98
C LYS A 205 8.39 -0.65 -1.28
N ALA A 206 7.33 -0.49 -2.06
CA ALA A 206 6.75 0.82 -2.33
C ALA A 206 6.18 1.46 -1.05
N PHE A 207 5.51 0.68 -0.20
CA PHE A 207 5.05 1.11 1.11
C PHE A 207 6.21 1.58 2.00
N GLN A 208 7.30 0.81 2.07
CA GLN A 208 8.48 1.19 2.85
C GLN A 208 9.15 2.46 2.32
N GLY A 209 9.24 2.60 0.99
CA GLY A 209 9.72 3.84 0.36
C GLY A 209 8.84 5.04 0.72
N ALA A 210 7.52 4.87 0.67
CA ALA A 210 6.56 5.91 1.03
C ALA A 210 6.65 6.29 2.52
N LYS A 211 6.82 5.30 3.42
CA LYS A 211 7.04 5.52 4.85
C LYS A 211 8.28 6.37 5.11
N VAL A 212 9.42 6.04 4.49
CA VAL A 212 10.66 6.82 4.62
C VAL A 212 10.50 8.23 4.07
N ALA A 213 9.86 8.38 2.91
CA ALA A 213 9.57 9.68 2.32
C ALA A 213 8.68 10.54 3.22
N PHE A 214 7.65 9.91 3.83
CA PHE A 214 6.77 10.56 4.78
C PHE A 214 7.51 11.03 6.02
N SER A 215 8.23 10.15 6.71
CA SER A 215 8.97 10.51 7.93
C SER A 215 9.97 11.64 7.67
N SER A 216 10.61 11.65 6.50
CA SER A 216 11.51 12.72 6.08
C SER A 216 10.78 14.06 5.85
N ALA A 217 9.62 14.03 5.20
CA ALA A 217 8.84 15.23 4.89
C ALA A 217 8.10 15.80 6.11
N ALA A 218 7.61 14.93 7.00
CA ALA A 218 6.89 15.29 8.21
C ALA A 218 7.83 15.60 9.39
N LEU A 219 9.15 15.37 9.23
CA LEU A 219 10.17 15.57 10.27
C LEU A 219 9.84 14.83 11.58
N THR A 220 9.23 13.65 11.47
CA THR A 220 8.83 12.81 12.60
C THR A 220 9.44 11.43 12.49
N ALA A 221 9.91 10.90 13.61
CA ALA A 221 10.33 9.51 13.73
C ALA A 221 9.15 8.56 14.00
N ILE A 222 8.01 9.10 14.46
CA ILE A 222 6.80 8.34 14.77
C ILE A 222 6.00 8.21 13.48
N PHE A 223 5.71 6.97 13.09
CA PHE A 223 4.93 6.64 11.90
C PHE A 223 3.68 5.86 12.29
N THR A 224 2.62 6.58 12.61
CA THR A 224 1.30 6.03 12.95
C THR A 224 0.26 6.49 11.93
N ILE A 225 -0.88 5.78 11.87
CA ILE A 225 -2.02 6.18 11.04
C ILE A 225 -2.47 7.60 11.39
N GLU A 226 -2.52 7.93 12.68
CA GLU A 226 -2.82 9.29 13.15
C GLU A 226 -1.88 10.33 12.53
N THR A 227 -0.56 10.15 12.66
CA THR A 227 0.41 11.12 12.12
C THR A 227 0.27 11.30 10.61
N VAL A 228 -0.03 10.23 9.89
CA VAL A 228 -0.20 10.28 8.43
C VAL A 228 -1.48 11.04 8.07
N ILE A 229 -2.62 10.72 8.66
CA ILE A 229 -3.89 11.38 8.36
C ILE A 229 -3.83 12.86 8.72
N LEU A 230 -3.26 13.22 9.87
CA LEU A 230 -3.08 14.62 10.27
C LEU A 230 -2.17 15.39 9.31
N ALA A 231 -1.12 14.76 8.80
CA ALA A 231 -0.26 15.37 7.79
C ALA A 231 -0.99 15.55 6.45
N ILE A 232 -1.86 14.61 6.05
CA ILE A 232 -2.72 14.76 4.86
C ILE A 232 -3.68 15.94 5.06
N ALA A 233 -4.33 16.02 6.23
CA ALA A 233 -5.23 17.11 6.58
C ALA A 233 -4.53 18.49 6.55
N ALA A 234 -3.28 18.56 7.02
CA ALA A 234 -2.48 19.77 6.97
C ALA A 234 -2.07 20.15 5.53
N GLY A 235 -1.85 19.16 4.67
CA GLY A 235 -1.42 19.32 3.29
C GLY A 235 0.11 19.42 3.14
N GLY A 236 0.56 19.89 1.97
CA GLY A 236 1.99 20.07 1.67
C GLY A 236 2.72 18.79 1.27
N GLY A 237 4.05 18.78 1.38
CA GLY A 237 4.88 17.65 0.91
C GLY A 237 4.65 16.35 1.68
N ALA A 238 4.42 16.43 2.99
CA ALA A 238 4.12 15.27 3.83
C ALA A 238 2.78 14.61 3.48
N ALA A 239 1.79 15.39 3.03
CA ALA A 239 0.50 14.86 2.60
C ALA A 239 0.63 13.90 1.41
N ILE A 240 1.42 14.26 0.39
CA ILE A 240 1.63 13.42 -0.80
C ILE A 240 2.25 12.07 -0.41
N ALA A 241 3.29 12.09 0.41
CA ALA A 241 3.93 10.88 0.91
C ALA A 241 3.00 10.06 1.81
N GLY A 242 2.17 10.75 2.61
CA GLY A 242 1.18 10.12 3.48
C GLY A 242 0.09 9.38 2.71
N VAL A 243 -0.49 10.01 1.69
CA VAL A 243 -1.47 9.38 0.78
C VAL A 243 -0.85 8.15 0.10
N THR A 244 0.38 8.28 -0.37
CA THR A 244 1.12 7.17 -1.00
C THR A 244 1.29 6.01 -0.01
N ALA A 245 1.62 6.30 1.25
CA ALA A 245 1.82 5.28 2.27
C ALA A 245 0.52 4.55 2.65
N ILE A 246 -0.59 5.28 2.89
CA ILE A 246 -1.89 4.65 3.18
C ILE A 246 -2.34 3.76 2.01
N THR A 247 -2.20 4.26 0.77
CA THR A 247 -2.59 3.50 -0.41
C THR A 247 -1.82 2.18 -0.49
N TYR A 248 -0.48 2.22 -0.40
CA TYR A 248 0.32 1.00 -0.48
C TYR A 248 0.11 0.06 0.71
N TYR A 249 -0.20 0.59 1.89
CA TYR A 249 -0.60 -0.23 3.03
C TYR A 249 -1.89 -1.01 2.75
N ASN A 250 -2.92 -0.35 2.22
CA ASN A 250 -4.19 -0.98 1.88
C ASN A 250 -4.02 -2.03 0.78
N ILE A 251 -3.22 -1.71 -0.24
CA ILE A 251 -2.84 -2.65 -1.29
C ILE A 251 -2.14 -3.90 -0.73
N CYS A 252 -1.12 -3.69 0.12
CA CYS A 252 -0.40 -4.78 0.76
C CYS A 252 -1.35 -5.71 1.52
N ASN A 253 -2.27 -5.16 2.30
CA ASN A 253 -3.28 -5.94 3.01
C ASN A 253 -4.24 -6.69 2.07
N GLY A 254 -4.65 -6.07 0.96
CA GLY A 254 -5.46 -6.74 -0.05
C GLY A 254 -4.73 -7.92 -0.72
N ASP A 255 -3.43 -7.79 -0.99
CA ASP A 255 -2.64 -8.88 -1.55
C ASP A 255 -2.40 -10.01 -0.53
N LEU A 256 -2.14 -9.66 0.74
CA LEU A 256 -2.04 -10.64 1.83
C LEU A 256 -3.33 -11.43 2.01
N GLU A 257 -4.48 -10.76 2.02
CA GLU A 257 -5.78 -11.42 2.12
C GLU A 257 -6.02 -12.38 0.95
N LYS A 258 -5.70 -11.97 -0.29
CA LYS A 258 -5.79 -12.82 -1.48
C LYS A 258 -4.88 -14.04 -1.38
N ALA A 259 -3.59 -13.83 -1.06
CA ALA A 259 -2.62 -14.92 -0.91
C ALA A 259 -3.07 -15.91 0.18
N TYR A 260 -3.48 -15.40 1.33
CA TYR A 260 -4.02 -16.19 2.43
C TYR A 260 -5.27 -16.99 2.02
N GLY A 261 -6.16 -16.37 1.26
CA GLY A 261 -7.33 -17.01 0.66
C GLY A 261 -6.98 -18.19 -0.25
N TYR A 262 -5.97 -18.04 -1.12
CA TYR A 262 -5.49 -19.13 -1.97
C TYR A 262 -4.86 -20.26 -1.15
N LEU A 263 -4.08 -19.95 -0.12
CA LEU A 263 -3.49 -20.96 0.76
C LEU A 263 -4.55 -21.78 1.51
N LYS A 264 -5.72 -21.21 1.81
CA LYS A 264 -6.84 -21.98 2.40
C LYS A 264 -7.43 -23.04 1.45
N GLN A 265 -7.26 -22.88 0.14
CA GLN A 265 -7.75 -23.81 -0.88
C GLN A 265 -6.76 -24.94 -1.21
N ILE A 266 -5.56 -24.90 -0.64
CA ILE A 266 -4.53 -25.95 -0.71
C ILE A 266 -4.76 -26.97 0.40
#